data_AF-A0A9P5TN15-F1
#
_entry.id   AF-A0A9P5TN15-F1
#
_cell.length_a   1.000
_cell.length_b   1.000
_cell.length_c   1.000
_cell.angle_alpha   90.00
_cell.angle_beta   90.00
_cell.angle_gamma   90.00
#
_symmetry.space_group_name_H-M   'P 1'
#
loop_
_entity.id
_entity.type
_entity.pdbx_description
1 polymer ?
#
loop_
_entity_poly.entity_id
_entity_poly.type
_entity_poly.pdbx_seq_one_letter_code
_entity_poly.pdbx_strand_id
1 'polypeptide(L)'
;MNYTAATKSSVCTPCTNVPIRCTLCPRSSVGDMPRIIWKYNMVYHIMVEHSLPGSKKAIQDINGDLLIDMHISRFEETAIGIDRKHTTRCVKTILYLIVM
;
A
#
# COMPACT_ATOMS: atom_id res chain seq x y z
N MET A 1 8.00 16.73 6.11
CA MET A 1 7.48 16.82 4.73
C MET A 1 5.95 16.79 4.80
N ASN A 2 5.29 17.68 4.07
CA ASN A 2 3.83 17.76 4.04
C ASN A 2 3.34 17.33 2.65
N TYR A 3 2.63 16.21 2.59
CA TYR A 3 2.09 15.64 1.34
C TYR A 3 0.57 15.82 1.22
N THR A 4 -0.07 16.64 2.07
CA THR A 4 -1.54 16.75 2.14
C THR A 4 -2.22 17.14 0.84
N ALA A 5 -1.55 17.87 -0.06
CA ALA A 5 -2.08 18.15 -1.39
C ALA A 5 -2.09 16.89 -2.27
N ALA A 6 -1.02 16.09 -2.19
CA ALA A 6 -0.85 14.86 -2.96
C ALA A 6 -1.66 13.68 -2.41
N THR A 7 -2.24 13.76 -1.21
CA THR A 7 -3.17 12.73 -0.70
C THR A 7 -4.57 12.85 -1.28
N LYS A 8 -4.85 13.88 -2.11
CA LYS A 8 -6.16 14.13 -2.71
C LYS A 8 -6.10 13.93 -4.22
N SER A 9 -6.77 12.88 -4.70
CA SER A 9 -6.91 12.67 -6.14
C SER A 9 -7.90 13.68 -6.72
N SER A 10 -7.52 14.33 -7.83
CA SER A 10 -8.40 15.19 -8.62
C SER A 10 -8.31 14.83 -10.11
N VAL A 11 -9.16 15.41 -10.95
CA VAL A 11 -9.11 15.19 -12.40
C VAL A 11 -7.77 15.63 -13.00
N CYS A 12 -7.23 16.77 -12.54
CA CYS A 12 -5.96 17.30 -13.04
C CYS A 12 -4.75 16.64 -12.36
N THR A 13 -4.92 16.10 -11.16
CA THR A 13 -3.88 15.45 -10.35
C THR A 13 -4.40 14.13 -9.78
N PRO A 14 -4.57 13.10 -10.63
CA PRO A 14 -5.25 11.87 -10.20
C PRO A 14 -4.39 10.99 -9.28
N CYS A 15 -3.07 11.19 -9.29
CA CYS A 15 -2.11 10.36 -8.58
C CYS A 15 -1.98 10.78 -7.10
N THR A 16 -2.24 9.85 -6.19
CA THR A 16 -1.99 10.01 -4.75
C THR A 16 -0.79 9.19 -4.25
N ASN A 17 0.21 9.00 -5.12
CA ASN A 17 1.41 8.25 -4.78
C ASN A 17 2.29 8.99 -3.77
N VAL A 18 1.96 8.85 -2.49
CA VAL A 18 2.67 9.45 -1.37
C VAL A 18 3.49 8.40 -0.63
N PRO A 19 4.57 8.81 0.07
CA PRO A 19 5.29 7.91 0.96
C PRO A 19 4.45 7.52 2.17
N ILE A 20 4.34 6.22 2.44
CA ILE A 20 3.63 5.61 3.56
C ILE A 20 4.66 4.97 4.50
N ARG A 21 4.43 5.06 5.81
CA ARG A 21 5.26 4.39 6.82
C ARG A 21 4.76 2.96 7.03
N CYS A 22 5.61 1.98 6.80
CA CYS A 22 5.27 0.59 7.10
C CYS A 22 5.36 0.32 8.61
N THR A 23 4.26 -0.11 9.22
CA THR A 23 4.16 -0.44 10.65
C THR A 23 4.57 -1.88 10.99
N LEU A 24 4.77 -2.71 9.96
CA LEU A 24 5.18 -4.11 10.07
C LEU A 24 6.71 -4.25 10.08
N CYS A 25 7.43 -3.38 9.37
CA CYS A 25 8.88 -3.40 9.35
C CYS A 25 9.47 -3.13 10.75
N PRO A 26 10.58 -3.81 11.12
CA PRO A 26 11.35 -3.41 12.28
C PRO A 26 11.87 -1.99 12.07
N ARG A 27 11.88 -1.20 13.14
CA ARG A 27 12.51 0.12 13.13
C ARG A 27 14.01 -0.04 12.92
N SER A 28 14.61 0.87 12.15
CA SER A 28 16.04 0.84 11.89
C SER A 28 16.82 1.07 13.18
N SER A 29 17.94 0.37 13.36
CA SER A 29 18.83 0.52 14.52
C SER A 29 19.46 1.91 14.60
N VAL A 30 19.52 2.62 13.48
CA VAL A 30 19.96 4.02 13.42
C VAL A 30 18.74 4.93 13.36
N GLY A 31 18.44 5.60 14.47
CA GLY A 31 17.45 6.67 14.55
C GLY A 31 15.99 6.24 14.72
N ASP A 32 15.69 4.95 14.97
CA ASP A 32 14.35 4.43 15.23
C ASP A 32 13.30 4.77 14.15
N MET A 33 13.75 4.98 12.91
CA MET A 33 12.88 5.42 11.82
C MET A 33 12.16 4.22 11.18
N PRO A 34 10.83 4.29 10.96
CA PRO A 34 10.11 3.29 10.20
C PRO A 34 10.51 3.33 8.72
N ARG A 35 10.45 2.18 8.03
CA ARG A 35 10.67 2.14 6.58
C ARG A 35 9.55 2.89 5.86
N ILE A 36 9.94 3.70 4.87
CA ILE A 36 9.04 4.48 4.05
C ILE A 36 8.93 3.80 2.68
N ILE A 37 7.71 3.47 2.29
CA ILE A 37 7.38 2.80 1.03
C ILE A 37 6.36 3.67 0.29
N TRP A 38 6.53 3.86 -1.01
CA TRP A 38 5.57 4.59 -1.84
C TRP A 38 4.25 3.83 -1.93
N LYS A 39 3.11 4.55 -1.90
CA LYS A 39 1.75 3.98 -1.95
C LYS A 39 1.61 2.87 -2.98
N TYR A 40 2.02 3.11 -4.22
CA TYR A 40 1.85 2.14 -5.32
C TYR A 40 2.69 0.87 -5.15
N ASN A 41 3.74 0.91 -4.31
CA ASN A 41 4.61 -0.22 -4.03
C ASN A 41 4.28 -0.90 -2.69
N MET A 42 3.39 -0.33 -1.88
CA MET A 42 3.15 -0.79 -0.51
C MET A 42 2.57 -2.20 -0.45
N VAL A 43 1.59 -2.51 -1.32
CA VAL A 43 1.00 -3.85 -1.41
C VAL A 43 2.05 -4.89 -1.80
N TYR A 44 2.89 -4.58 -2.79
CA TYR A 44 3.96 -5.49 -3.22
C TYR A 44 4.98 -5.72 -2.09
N HIS A 45 5.39 -4.65 -1.39
CA HIS A 45 6.27 -4.75 -0.22
C HIS A 45 5.68 -5.67 0.87
N ILE A 46 4.38 -5.55 1.18
CA ILE A 46 3.70 -6.42 2.14
C ILE A 46 3.73 -7.87 1.66
N MET A 47 3.40 -8.12 0.40
CA MET A 47 3.39 -9.47 -0.16
C MET A 47 4.77 -10.12 -0.21
N VAL A 48 5.85 -9.36 -0.36
CA VAL A 48 7.19 -9.93 -0.46
C VAL A 48 7.86 -10.08 0.91
N GLU A 49 7.70 -9.08 1.79
CA GLU A 49 8.46 -9.02 3.05
C GLU A 49 7.67 -9.52 4.27
N HIS A 50 6.33 -9.52 4.23
CA HIS A 50 5.46 -9.83 5.38
C HIS A 50 4.50 -11.00 5.15
N SER A 51 4.51 -11.64 3.97
CA SER A 51 3.64 -12.80 3.66
C SER A 51 4.26 -14.16 4.03
N LEU A 52 5.58 -14.22 4.19
CA LEU A 52 6.30 -15.48 4.37
C LEU A 52 6.33 -15.90 5.85
N PRO A 53 6.24 -17.22 6.13
CA PRO A 53 6.47 -17.76 7.48
C PRO A 53 7.86 -17.38 7.98
N GLY A 54 7.95 -16.72 9.14
CA GLY A 54 9.21 -16.24 9.73
C GLY A 54 9.45 -14.73 9.62
N SER A 55 8.56 -13.99 8.96
CA SER A 55 8.49 -12.53 9.13
C SER A 55 8.13 -12.18 10.58
N LYS A 56 8.74 -11.11 11.13
CA LYS A 56 8.55 -10.72 12.55
C LYS A 56 7.11 -10.30 12.87
N LYS A 57 6.37 -9.86 11.86
CA LYS A 57 4.94 -9.51 11.89
C LYS A 57 4.32 -9.99 10.59
N ALA A 58 3.23 -10.73 10.71
CA ALA A 58 2.57 -11.33 9.55
C ALA A 58 1.60 -10.32 8.91
N ILE A 59 1.13 -10.62 7.69
CA ILE A 59 0.01 -9.91 7.06
C ILE A 59 -1.21 -9.78 8.00
N GLN A 60 -1.42 -10.77 8.89
CA GLN A 60 -2.50 -10.77 9.88
C GLN A 60 -2.40 -9.63 10.90
N ASP A 61 -1.23 -9.03 11.08
CA ASP A 61 -0.99 -7.91 12.00
C ASP A 61 -1.20 -6.53 11.32
N ILE A 62 -1.71 -6.50 10.09
CA ILE A 62 -1.87 -5.25 9.35
C ILE A 62 -2.98 -4.38 9.98
N ASN A 63 -2.64 -3.14 10.32
CA ASN A 63 -3.62 -2.17 10.80
C ASN A 63 -4.54 -1.73 9.64
N GLY A 64 -5.83 -1.54 9.92
CA GLY A 64 -6.82 -0.99 8.99
C GLY A 64 -6.40 0.35 8.38
N ASP A 65 -5.73 1.20 9.15
CA ASP A 65 -5.24 2.49 8.63
C ASP A 65 -4.25 2.29 7.47
N LEU A 66 -3.36 1.29 7.58
CA LEU A 66 -2.37 1.00 6.54
C LEU A 66 -3.04 0.45 5.26
N LEU A 67 -4.12 -0.32 5.41
CA LEU A 67 -4.95 -0.79 4.28
C LEU A 67 -5.60 0.38 3.55
N ILE A 68 -6.11 1.37 4.28
CA ILE A 68 -6.72 2.58 3.72
C ILE A 68 -5.67 3.42 3.00
N ASP A 69 -4.52 3.65 3.64
CA ASP A 69 -3.46 4.49 3.09
C ASP A 69 -2.90 3.92 1.76
N MET A 70 -2.78 2.60 1.65
CA MET A 70 -2.29 1.95 0.42
C MET A 70 -3.35 1.76 -0.66
N HIS A 71 -4.63 2.03 -0.37
CA HIS A 71 -5.73 1.78 -1.29
C HIS A 71 -5.67 2.70 -2.51
N ILE A 72 -5.53 2.10 -3.69
CA ILE A 72 -5.65 2.79 -4.98
C ILE A 72 -7.12 2.77 -5.41
N SER A 73 -7.72 3.95 -5.53
CA SER A 73 -9.15 4.06 -5.86
C SER A 73 -9.42 3.76 -7.33
N ARG A 74 -10.64 3.34 -7.65
CA ARG A 74 -11.06 3.14 -9.05
C ARG A 74 -10.97 4.41 -9.90
N PHE A 75 -11.24 5.55 -9.28
CA PHE A 75 -11.08 6.85 -9.94
C PHE A 75 -9.61 7.08 -10.32
N GLU A 76 -8.69 6.85 -9.37
CA GLU A 76 -7.25 6.97 -9.59
C GLU A 76 -6.76 6.05 -10.70
N GLU A 77 -7.11 4.75 -10.66
CA GLU A 77 -6.78 3.77 -11.71
C GLU A 77 -7.27 4.23 -13.09
N THR A 78 -8.53 4.65 -13.19
CA THR A 78 -9.14 5.03 -14.47
C THR A 78 -8.50 6.31 -15.01
N ALA A 79 -8.24 7.29 -14.15
CA ALA A 79 -7.68 8.57 -14.53
C ALA A 79 -6.21 8.47 -14.98
N ILE A 80 -5.48 7.45 -14.53
CA ILE A 80 -4.12 7.15 -15.03
C ILE A 80 -4.11 6.12 -16.18
N GLY A 81 -5.27 5.74 -16.70
CA GLY A 81 -5.40 4.90 -17.90
C GLY A 81 -5.29 3.38 -17.66
N ILE A 82 -5.47 2.92 -16.42
CA ILE A 82 -5.49 1.48 -16.12
C ILE A 82 -6.90 0.93 -16.37
N ASP A 83 -7.02 0.04 -17.36
CA ASP A 83 -8.30 -0.63 -17.63
C ASP A 83 -8.65 -1.62 -16.50
N ARG A 84 -9.92 -1.59 -16.09
CA ARG A 84 -10.48 -2.40 -15.00
C ARG A 84 -10.18 -3.89 -15.13
N LYS A 85 -10.10 -4.43 -16.35
CA LYS A 85 -9.83 -5.85 -16.61
C LYS A 85 -8.49 -6.28 -16.03
N HIS A 86 -7.49 -5.39 -16.03
CA HIS A 86 -6.16 -5.68 -15.47
C HIS A 86 -6.20 -5.80 -13.94
N THR A 87 -7.01 -5.01 -13.26
CA THR A 87 -7.01 -4.95 -11.78
C THR A 87 -8.02 -5.90 -11.15
N THR A 88 -9.16 -6.20 -11.79
CA THR A 88 -10.12 -7.20 -11.28
C THR A 88 -9.55 -8.62 -11.20
N ARG A 89 -8.50 -8.94 -11.96
CA ARG A 89 -7.81 -10.23 -11.90
C ARG A 89 -6.93 -10.36 -10.64
N CYS A 90 -6.24 -9.29 -10.23
CA CYS A 90 -5.31 -9.30 -9.09
C CYS A 90 -6.00 -9.11 -7.72
N VAL A 91 -7.08 -8.33 -7.65
CA VAL A 91 -7.78 -8.06 -6.38
C VAL A 91 -8.35 -9.33 -5.74
N LYS A 92 -8.79 -10.30 -6.54
CA LYS A 92 -9.24 -11.61 -6.04
C LYS A 92 -8.14 -12.35 -5.30
N THR A 93 -6.91 -12.30 -5.79
CA THR A 93 -5.75 -12.98 -5.18
C THR A 93 -5.33 -12.32 -3.87
N ILE A 94 -5.34 -10.99 -3.80
CA ILE A 94 -4.94 -10.25 -2.57
C ILE A 94 -5.99 -10.42 -1.46
N LEU A 95 -7.28 -10.31 -1.77
CA LEU A 95 -8.35 -10.57 -0.77
C LEU A 95 -8.30 -12.02 -0.25
N TYR A 96 -7.98 -12.98 -1.10
CA TYR A 96 -7.83 -14.38 -0.70
C TYR A 96 -6.68 -14.60 0.29
N LEU A 97 -5.60 -13.82 0.19
CA LEU A 97 -4.45 -13.87 1.10
C LEU A 97 -4.67 -13.12 2.43
N ILE A 98 -5.68 -12.25 2.51
CA ILE A 98 -6.02 -11.49 3.73
C ILE A 98 -7.08 -12.22 4.58
N VAL A 99 -7.90 -13.10 3.96
CA VAL A 99 -9.06 -13.75 4.60
C VAL A 99 -8.77 -15.23 5.01
N MET A 100 -7.52 -15.71 4.86
CA MET A 100 -7.07 -17.01 5.37
C MET A 100 -6.06 -16.84 6.51
#